data_AF-A0A3D9AMI5-F1
#
_entry.id   AF-A0A3D9AMI5-F1
#
_cell.length_a   1.000
_cell.length_b   1.000
_cell.length_c   1.000
_cell.angle_alpha   90.00
_cell.angle_beta   90.00
_cell.angle_gamma   90.00
#
_symmetry.space_group_name_H-M   'P 1'
#
loop_
_entity.id
_entity.type
_entity.pdbx_description
1 polymer ?
#
loop_
_entity_poly.entity_id
_entity_poly.type
_entity_poly.pdbx_seq_one_letter_code
_entity_poly.pdbx_strand_id
1 'polypeptide(L)'
;MKKLFIIFALAFSHFFNVYGQKDKFDKLFEKYQEVEGVTSIKIAKPMFGMLGSLNIDDSQLDQIKPLLSKINGLKILITENPEKTNTADGRRVQSNLSQLSNDMASYVKNLNYSEIMSVNNSGAKIKFLSAEAKDGVLDDLLLSINGGSGESIFVMLDGKLSLDDVSKIINSSETKKNPITNTRNTITSDGNSSYLNGEARNVGEFSGLQVSTGVNVIFKQEKPSSVKVIADSDKLQYIITKVENGVLKIYIDNKGVRNLRFKNISVNVSSPRMDDIDVSSGSNVTVVNSIHEKNMKIDVSSGANLTGDFKIANAADISASSGANLRAGVTAGNIGIKSSSGSNMSLSGKADSATIDISSGALCKADGLKLNYLETEATSGGNLTISVSGKLKVKASSGGSVRYKGQPEIDANISKTSGGLLKSID
;
A
#
# COMPACT_ATOMS: atom_id res chain seq x y z
N MET A 1 -39.31 61.54 -30.43
CA MET A 1 -38.12 60.91 -29.81
C MET A 1 -38.40 60.07 -28.56
N LYS A 2 -39.44 60.34 -27.74
CA LYS A 2 -39.71 59.52 -26.53
C LYS A 2 -40.27 58.10 -26.79
N LYS A 3 -40.96 57.85 -27.91
CA LYS A 3 -41.51 56.51 -28.23
C LYS A 3 -40.47 55.51 -28.78
N LEU A 4 -39.35 55.98 -29.32
CA LEU A 4 -38.29 55.12 -29.86
C LEU A 4 -37.39 54.54 -28.76
N PHE A 5 -37.20 55.29 -27.67
CA PHE A 5 -36.44 54.84 -26.49
C PHE A 5 -37.13 53.71 -25.71
N ILE A 6 -38.47 53.69 -25.68
CA ILE A 6 -39.22 52.64 -24.98
C ILE A 6 -39.12 51.29 -25.71
N ILE A 7 -39.07 51.32 -27.05
CA ILE A 7 -38.92 50.10 -27.87
C ILE A 7 -37.49 49.54 -27.77
N PHE A 8 -36.47 50.40 -27.69
CA PHE A 8 -35.09 49.95 -27.47
C PHE A 8 -34.85 49.41 -26.05
N ALA A 9 -35.50 49.96 -25.03
CA ALA A 9 -35.42 49.45 -23.65
C ALA A 9 -36.13 48.11 -23.46
N LEU A 10 -37.24 47.87 -24.18
CA LEU A 10 -37.95 46.58 -24.19
C LEU A 10 -37.26 45.50 -25.02
N ALA A 11 -36.54 45.87 -26.09
CA ALA A 11 -35.73 44.92 -26.85
C ALA A 11 -34.48 44.47 -26.08
N PHE A 12 -33.87 45.35 -25.28
CA PHE A 12 -32.70 44.99 -24.45
C PHE A 12 -33.04 44.32 -23.12
N SER A 13 -34.26 44.47 -22.58
CA SER A 13 -34.67 43.76 -21.35
C SER A 13 -34.84 42.25 -21.56
N HIS A 14 -34.94 41.77 -22.81
CA HIS A 14 -34.89 40.36 -23.15
C HIS A 14 -33.48 39.81 -23.38
N PHE A 15 -32.46 40.66 -23.58
CA PHE A 15 -31.07 40.20 -23.72
C PHE A 15 -30.29 40.13 -22.39
N PHE A 16 -30.77 40.79 -21.33
CA PHE A 16 -30.13 40.71 -20.00
C PHE A 16 -30.57 39.51 -19.14
N ASN A 17 -31.50 38.67 -19.61
CA ASN A 17 -31.90 37.45 -18.90
C ASN A 17 -31.18 36.18 -19.38
N VAL A 18 -30.30 36.27 -20.39
CA VAL A 18 -29.68 35.08 -21.02
C VAL A 18 -28.31 34.71 -20.44
N TYR A 19 -27.74 35.51 -19.53
CA TYR A 19 -26.41 35.25 -18.91
C TYR A 19 -26.47 34.87 -17.42
N GLY A 20 -27.63 34.48 -16.90
CA GLY A 20 -27.90 34.47 -15.46
C GLY A 20 -28.03 33.12 -14.76
N GLN A 21 -27.66 31.99 -15.37
CA GLN A 21 -27.62 30.69 -14.68
C GLN A 21 -26.22 30.07 -14.85
N LYS A 22 -25.20 30.74 -14.31
CA LYS A 22 -24.01 30.00 -13.89
C LYS A 22 -24.47 28.90 -12.95
N ASP A 23 -24.16 27.66 -13.29
CA ASP A 23 -24.54 26.47 -12.53
C ASP A 23 -24.23 26.69 -11.04
N LYS A 24 -25.14 26.30 -10.15
CA LYS A 24 -24.98 26.53 -8.72
C LYS A 24 -23.72 25.83 -8.19
N PHE A 25 -23.27 24.73 -8.83
CA PHE A 25 -21.98 24.10 -8.52
C PHE A 25 -20.81 25.03 -8.83
N ASP A 26 -20.85 25.77 -9.94
CA ASP A 26 -19.77 26.69 -10.32
C ASP A 26 -19.57 27.79 -9.30
N LYS A 27 -20.66 28.29 -8.71
CA LYS A 27 -20.57 29.29 -7.64
C LYS A 27 -19.94 28.71 -6.38
N LEU A 28 -20.27 27.47 -6.04
CA LEU A 28 -19.68 26.78 -4.91
C LEU A 28 -18.19 26.52 -5.17
N PHE A 29 -17.84 26.00 -6.34
CA PHE A 29 -16.46 25.77 -6.75
C PHE A 29 -15.66 27.08 -6.75
N GLU A 30 -16.17 28.15 -7.36
CA GLU A 30 -15.53 29.47 -7.39
C GLU A 30 -15.30 30.04 -5.98
N LYS A 31 -16.23 29.80 -5.05
CA LYS A 31 -16.12 30.27 -3.65
C LYS A 31 -15.02 29.55 -2.86
N TYR A 32 -14.77 28.28 -3.15
CA TYR A 32 -13.92 27.43 -2.31
C TYR A 32 -12.62 26.96 -2.97
N GLN A 33 -12.44 27.18 -4.27
CA GLN A 33 -11.26 26.72 -5.01
C GLN A 33 -9.93 27.29 -4.50
N GLU A 34 -9.96 28.44 -3.83
CA GLU A 34 -8.78 29.14 -3.27
C GLU A 34 -8.74 29.11 -1.72
N VAL A 35 -9.62 28.33 -1.08
CA VAL A 35 -9.68 28.27 0.38
C VAL A 35 -8.61 27.32 0.93
N GLU A 36 -7.88 27.78 1.94
CA GLU A 36 -6.88 26.99 2.67
C GLU A 36 -7.50 25.70 3.23
N GLY A 37 -6.86 24.55 2.95
CA GLY A 37 -7.35 23.22 3.31
C GLY A 37 -8.28 22.56 2.28
N VAL A 38 -8.53 23.22 1.15
CA VAL A 38 -9.32 22.69 0.02
C VAL A 38 -8.40 22.45 -1.18
N THR A 39 -8.38 21.21 -1.68
CA THR A 39 -7.77 20.91 -2.98
C THR A 39 -8.84 21.03 -4.06
N SER A 40 -8.59 21.86 -5.07
CA SER A 40 -9.50 22.09 -6.18
C SER A 40 -8.86 21.70 -7.51
N ILE A 41 -9.58 20.93 -8.33
CA ILE A 41 -9.13 20.53 -9.67
C ILE A 41 -10.24 20.87 -10.65
N LYS A 42 -9.89 21.56 -11.74
CA LYS A 42 -10.81 21.89 -12.83
C LYS A 42 -10.21 21.47 -14.17
N ILE A 43 -10.91 20.57 -14.86
CA ILE A 43 -10.57 20.11 -16.20
C ILE A 43 -11.67 20.56 -17.14
N ALA A 44 -11.30 21.30 -18.19
CA ALA A 44 -12.22 21.85 -19.16
C ALA A 44 -12.33 20.99 -20.43
N LYS A 45 -13.41 21.19 -21.19
CA LYS A 45 -13.72 20.49 -22.45
C LYS A 45 -12.56 20.29 -23.42
N PRO A 46 -11.69 21.29 -23.69
CA PRO A 46 -10.59 21.09 -24.65
C PRO A 46 -9.64 19.96 -24.24
N MET A 47 -9.47 19.72 -22.94
CA MET A 47 -8.62 18.66 -22.42
C MET A 47 -9.25 17.28 -22.66
N PHE A 48 -10.56 17.14 -22.49
CA PHE A 48 -11.28 15.91 -22.84
C PHE A 48 -11.29 15.64 -24.35
N GLY A 49 -11.43 16.68 -25.17
CA GLY A 49 -11.29 16.58 -26.62
C GLY A 49 -9.88 16.11 -27.03
N MET A 50 -8.85 16.65 -26.37
CA MET A 50 -7.47 16.19 -26.56
C MET A 50 -7.33 14.71 -26.17
N LEU A 51 -7.80 14.30 -24.99
CA LEU A 51 -7.76 12.91 -24.54
C LEU A 51 -8.51 11.96 -25.49
N GLY A 52 -9.67 12.36 -26.02
CA GLY A 52 -10.41 11.57 -27.00
C GLY A 52 -9.70 11.45 -28.36
N SER A 53 -8.85 12.42 -28.70
CA SER A 53 -8.04 12.40 -29.93
C SER A 53 -6.71 11.63 -29.80
N LEU A 54 -6.31 11.26 -28.58
CA LEU A 54 -5.11 10.45 -28.37
C LEU A 54 -5.35 9.00 -28.79
N ASN A 55 -4.60 8.55 -29.79
CA ASN A 55 -4.62 7.17 -30.24
C ASN A 55 -3.72 6.31 -29.34
N ILE A 56 -4.28 5.88 -28.20
CA ILE A 56 -3.62 4.96 -27.26
C ILE A 56 -4.23 3.57 -27.48
N ASP A 57 -3.37 2.58 -27.76
CA ASP A 57 -3.71 1.15 -27.82
C ASP A 57 -3.97 0.65 -26.39
N ASP A 58 -5.18 0.88 -25.91
CA ASP A 58 -5.68 0.33 -24.65
C ASP A 58 -7.15 -0.04 -24.80
N SER A 59 -7.42 -1.34 -24.72
CA SER A 59 -8.77 -1.91 -24.81
C SER A 59 -9.76 -1.35 -23.77
N GLN A 60 -9.27 -0.76 -22.67
CA GLN A 60 -10.09 -0.09 -21.66
C GLN A 60 -10.35 1.38 -22.06
N LEU A 61 -9.37 2.06 -22.65
CA LEU A 61 -9.55 3.43 -23.12
C LEU A 61 -10.55 3.48 -24.27
N ASP A 62 -10.56 2.50 -25.16
CA ASP A 62 -11.55 2.40 -26.24
C ASP A 62 -13.00 2.32 -25.73
N GLN A 63 -13.22 1.74 -24.55
CA GLN A 63 -14.55 1.66 -23.94
C GLN A 63 -15.02 3.01 -23.39
N ILE A 64 -14.09 3.86 -22.95
CA ILE A 64 -14.39 5.17 -22.36
C ILE A 64 -14.18 6.34 -23.34
N LYS A 65 -13.48 6.18 -24.47
CA LYS A 65 -13.32 7.20 -25.54
C LYS A 65 -14.67 7.79 -25.98
N PRO A 66 -15.74 7.00 -26.22
CA PRO A 66 -17.06 7.54 -26.56
C PRO A 66 -17.68 8.39 -25.44
N LEU A 67 -17.25 8.20 -24.19
CA LEU A 67 -17.69 8.97 -23.02
C LEU A 67 -16.93 10.29 -22.91
N LEU A 68 -15.62 10.29 -23.22
CA LEU A 68 -14.78 11.49 -23.16
C LEU A 68 -15.32 12.62 -24.05
N SER A 69 -15.87 12.29 -25.23
CA SER A 69 -16.50 13.28 -26.11
C SER A 69 -17.81 13.87 -25.56
N LYS A 70 -18.45 13.19 -24.60
CA LYS A 70 -19.71 13.62 -23.98
C LYS A 70 -19.51 14.46 -22.72
N ILE A 71 -18.27 14.55 -22.24
CA ILE A 71 -17.88 15.32 -21.05
C ILE A 71 -17.45 16.73 -21.48
N ASN A 72 -18.11 17.74 -20.92
CA ASN A 72 -17.74 19.15 -21.09
C ASN A 72 -16.76 19.61 -20.01
N GLY A 73 -16.73 18.96 -18.85
CA GLY A 73 -15.82 19.35 -17.78
C GLY A 73 -15.84 18.40 -16.59
N LEU A 74 -14.78 18.48 -15.79
CA LEU A 74 -14.67 17.78 -14.51
C LEU A 74 -14.16 18.77 -13.46
N LYS A 75 -14.87 18.84 -12.34
CA LYS A 75 -14.51 19.69 -11.21
C LYS A 75 -14.45 18.82 -9.96
N ILE A 76 -13.36 18.90 -9.21
CA ILE A 76 -13.12 18.12 -8.00
C ILE A 76 -12.80 19.08 -6.87
N LEU A 77 -13.47 18.91 -5.73
CA LEU A 77 -13.15 19.56 -4.45
C LEU A 77 -12.87 18.48 -3.42
N ILE A 78 -11.72 18.55 -2.76
CA ILE A 78 -11.32 17.64 -1.69
C ILE A 78 -11.03 18.48 -0.45
N THR A 79 -11.60 18.08 0.68
CA THR A 79 -11.32 18.66 1.99
C THR A 79 -10.60 17.65 2.86
N GLU A 80 -9.54 18.10 3.52
CA GLU A 80 -8.74 17.29 4.45
C GLU A 80 -8.63 18.00 5.80
N ASN A 81 -8.61 17.24 6.89
CA ASN A 81 -8.46 17.82 8.22
C ASN A 81 -7.08 18.46 8.43
N PRO A 82 -6.99 19.60 9.12
CA PRO A 82 -5.72 20.23 9.42
C PRO A 82 -4.91 19.38 10.42
N GLU A 83 -3.62 19.18 10.15
CA GLU A 83 -2.71 18.38 10.99
C GLU A 83 -2.58 18.87 12.44
N LYS A 84 -2.92 20.14 12.72
CA LYS A 84 -2.78 20.79 14.04
C LYS A 84 -4.06 21.54 14.46
N THR A 85 -5.12 20.79 14.75
CA THR A 85 -6.44 21.30 15.17
C THR A 85 -6.41 22.22 16.41
N ASN A 86 -5.39 22.13 17.26
CA ASN A 86 -5.27 22.92 18.51
C ASN A 86 -4.70 24.34 18.32
N THR A 87 -4.21 24.68 17.13
CA THR A 87 -3.63 26.01 16.84
C THR A 87 -4.72 27.02 16.43
N ALA A 88 -4.45 28.32 16.52
CA ALA A 88 -5.40 29.35 16.06
C ALA A 88 -5.70 29.20 14.55
N ASP A 89 -4.68 28.91 13.74
CA ASP A 89 -4.81 28.67 12.31
C ASP A 89 -5.53 27.34 12.02
N GLY A 90 -5.20 26.26 12.74
CA GLY A 90 -5.91 24.98 12.61
C GLY A 90 -7.40 25.07 12.93
N ARG A 91 -7.78 25.87 13.94
CA ARG A 91 -9.20 26.15 14.25
C ARG A 91 -9.89 26.97 13.17
N ARG A 92 -9.18 27.94 12.56
CA ARG A 92 -9.71 28.73 11.42
C ARG A 92 -9.95 27.83 10.21
N VAL A 93 -8.98 27.00 9.84
CA VAL A 93 -9.11 26.03 8.74
C VAL A 93 -10.27 25.06 9.02
N GLN A 94 -10.35 24.49 10.22
CA GLN A 94 -11.46 23.62 10.60
C GLN A 94 -12.83 24.30 10.46
N SER A 95 -12.92 25.60 10.82
CA SER A 95 -14.16 26.36 10.68
C SER A 95 -14.56 26.58 9.22
N ASN A 96 -13.60 26.87 8.34
CA ASN A 96 -13.83 27.03 6.90
C ASN A 96 -14.27 25.71 6.25
N LEU A 97 -13.65 24.60 6.63
CA LEU A 97 -13.99 23.25 6.14
C LEU A 97 -15.38 22.82 6.62
N SER A 98 -15.73 23.12 7.87
CA SER A 98 -17.06 22.85 8.42
C SER A 98 -18.14 23.68 7.71
N GLN A 99 -17.86 24.95 7.39
CA GLN A 99 -18.74 25.79 6.59
C GLN A 99 -18.91 25.27 5.17
N LEU A 100 -17.81 24.87 4.51
CA LEU A 100 -17.85 24.23 3.19
C LEU A 100 -18.73 22.98 3.22
N SER A 101 -18.53 22.08 4.18
CA SER A 101 -19.36 20.88 4.34
C SER A 101 -20.86 21.21 4.51
N ASN A 102 -21.19 22.26 5.26
CA ASN A 102 -22.57 22.70 5.46
C ASN A 102 -23.18 23.34 4.21
N ASP A 103 -22.42 24.19 3.52
CA ASP A 103 -22.82 24.80 2.25
C ASP A 103 -23.03 23.73 1.18
N MET A 104 -22.20 22.69 1.18
CA MET A 104 -22.29 21.53 0.31
C MET A 104 -23.50 20.64 0.61
N ALA A 105 -23.75 20.33 1.89
CA ALA A 105 -24.94 19.58 2.27
C ALA A 105 -26.22 20.34 1.90
N SER A 106 -26.22 21.67 2.08
CA SER A 106 -27.30 22.56 1.68
C SER A 106 -27.43 22.63 0.15
N TYR A 107 -26.31 22.65 -0.57
CA TYR A 107 -26.27 22.60 -2.02
C TYR A 107 -26.94 21.32 -2.55
N VAL A 108 -26.48 20.14 -2.09
CA VAL A 108 -27.04 18.84 -2.48
C VAL A 108 -28.54 18.76 -2.17
N LYS A 109 -28.98 19.29 -1.03
CA LYS A 109 -30.40 19.32 -0.64
C LYS A 109 -31.27 20.24 -1.52
N ASN A 110 -30.69 21.33 -2.03
CA ASN A 110 -31.40 22.36 -2.81
C ASN A 110 -31.25 22.17 -4.33
N LEU A 111 -30.56 21.12 -4.75
CA LEU A 111 -30.55 20.66 -6.12
C LEU A 111 -31.79 19.82 -6.40
N ASN A 112 -32.41 20.01 -7.56
CA ASN A 112 -33.43 19.09 -8.09
C ASN A 112 -32.74 17.85 -8.69
N TYR A 113 -31.82 17.24 -7.95
CA TYR A 113 -31.07 16.08 -8.40
C TYR A 113 -31.69 14.83 -7.79
N SER A 114 -31.83 13.79 -8.60
CA SER A 114 -32.25 12.47 -8.15
C SER A 114 -31.05 11.70 -7.62
N GLU A 115 -31.18 11.07 -6.45
CA GLU A 115 -30.20 10.12 -5.93
C GLU A 115 -30.32 8.83 -6.72
N ILE A 116 -29.30 8.51 -7.52
CA ILE A 116 -29.26 7.32 -8.36
C ILE A 116 -28.79 6.13 -7.51
N MET A 117 -27.78 6.37 -6.68
CA MET A 117 -27.14 5.33 -5.86
C MET A 117 -26.56 5.96 -4.60
N SER A 118 -26.66 5.25 -3.48
CA SER A 118 -25.86 5.55 -2.30
C SER A 118 -25.27 4.30 -1.70
N VAL A 119 -24.05 4.43 -1.19
CA VAL A 119 -23.29 3.37 -0.53
C VAL A 119 -22.81 3.92 0.80
N ASN A 120 -23.00 3.15 1.87
CA ASN A 120 -22.52 3.50 3.19
C ASN A 120 -21.51 2.42 3.64
N ASN A 121 -20.28 2.82 3.93
CA ASN A 121 -19.23 1.89 4.36
C ASN A 121 -18.35 2.54 5.44
N SER A 122 -18.32 1.93 6.63
CA SER A 122 -17.35 2.26 7.69
C SER A 122 -17.28 3.75 8.07
N GLY A 123 -18.42 4.45 8.05
CA GLY A 123 -18.52 5.88 8.37
C GLY A 123 -18.42 6.81 7.16
N ALA A 124 -18.01 6.30 5.99
CA ALA A 124 -18.02 7.04 4.75
C ALA A 124 -19.35 6.84 3.98
N LYS A 125 -20.01 7.95 3.63
CA LYS A 125 -21.25 7.95 2.84
C LYS A 125 -20.97 8.44 1.42
N ILE A 126 -21.15 7.55 0.46
CA ILE A 126 -20.98 7.80 -0.98
C ILE A 126 -22.36 7.99 -1.60
N LYS A 127 -22.53 9.01 -2.43
CA LYS A 127 -23.77 9.31 -3.15
C LYS A 127 -23.46 9.66 -4.61
N PHE A 128 -24.24 9.08 -5.51
CA PHE A 128 -24.31 9.45 -6.92
C PHE A 128 -25.63 10.16 -7.18
N LEU A 129 -25.55 11.39 -7.68
CA LEU A 129 -26.65 12.31 -7.88
C LEU A 129 -26.60 12.82 -9.32
N SER A 130 -27.76 13.06 -9.93
CA SER A 130 -27.82 13.68 -11.27
C SER A 130 -29.07 14.53 -11.42
N ALA A 131 -29.04 15.53 -12.30
CA ALA A 131 -30.24 16.28 -12.67
C ALA A 131 -31.25 15.36 -13.37
N GLU A 132 -32.54 15.72 -13.35
CA GLU A 132 -33.64 14.90 -13.89
C GLU A 132 -33.29 14.25 -15.24
N ALA A 133 -33.42 12.92 -15.29
CA ALA A 133 -33.22 12.16 -16.51
C ALA A 133 -34.33 12.48 -17.51
N LYS A 134 -34.00 13.15 -18.61
CA LYS A 134 -34.93 13.33 -19.73
C LYS A 134 -34.59 12.28 -20.78
N ASP A 135 -35.54 11.38 -21.05
CA ASP A 135 -35.39 10.29 -22.04
C ASP A 135 -34.18 9.37 -21.79
N GLY A 136 -33.86 9.07 -20.52
CA GLY A 136 -32.75 8.17 -20.15
C GLY A 136 -31.35 8.79 -20.26
N VAL A 137 -31.25 10.10 -20.53
CA VAL A 137 -30.02 10.89 -20.52
C VAL A 137 -29.98 11.73 -19.25
N LEU A 138 -28.88 11.59 -18.53
CA LEU A 138 -28.52 12.32 -17.33
C LEU A 138 -27.75 13.59 -17.74
N ASP A 139 -28.26 14.74 -17.33
CA ASP A 139 -27.52 16.01 -17.40
C ASP A 139 -26.74 16.14 -16.08
N ASP A 140 -25.41 16.10 -16.21
CA ASP A 140 -24.41 16.18 -15.14
C ASP A 140 -24.47 15.06 -14.09
N LEU A 141 -23.29 14.62 -13.66
CA LEU A 141 -23.15 13.60 -12.62
C LEU A 141 -22.35 14.17 -11.44
N LEU A 142 -22.98 14.18 -10.28
CA LEU A 142 -22.37 14.60 -9.03
C LEU A 142 -22.11 13.38 -8.14
N LEU A 143 -20.84 13.16 -7.82
CA LEU A 143 -20.40 12.21 -6.81
C LEU A 143 -20.03 12.98 -5.54
N SER A 144 -20.63 12.58 -4.42
CA SER A 144 -20.35 13.11 -3.10
C SER A 144 -19.91 11.97 -2.18
N ILE A 145 -18.73 12.12 -1.58
CA ILE A 145 -18.18 11.20 -0.59
C ILE A 145 -17.95 12.02 0.68
N ASN A 146 -18.66 11.65 1.75
CA ASN A 146 -18.45 12.24 3.08
C ASN A 146 -17.77 11.19 3.96
N GLY A 147 -16.52 11.41 4.33
CA GLY A 147 -15.70 10.49 5.14
C GLY A 147 -15.93 10.60 6.65
N GLY A 148 -16.75 11.56 7.09
CA GLY A 148 -16.87 11.92 8.50
C GLY A 148 -15.72 12.83 8.97
N SER A 149 -15.92 13.50 10.10
CA SER A 149 -14.89 14.31 10.76
C SER A 149 -14.27 15.46 9.93
N GLY A 150 -14.91 15.94 8.85
CA GLY A 150 -14.42 17.09 8.05
C GLY A 150 -13.76 16.73 6.72
N GLU A 151 -13.54 15.44 6.47
CA GLU A 151 -13.02 14.93 5.19
C GLU A 151 -14.17 14.69 4.21
N SER A 152 -14.06 15.26 3.01
CA SER A 152 -15.08 15.09 1.98
C SER A 152 -14.49 15.27 0.59
N ILE A 153 -15.01 14.48 -0.36
CA ILE A 153 -14.66 14.55 -1.77
C ILE A 153 -15.94 14.81 -2.55
N PHE A 154 -15.88 15.80 -3.43
CA PHE A 154 -16.95 16.14 -4.34
C PHE A 154 -16.41 16.18 -5.75
N VAL A 155 -17.05 15.43 -6.64
CA VAL A 155 -16.68 15.33 -8.04
C VAL A 155 -17.92 15.66 -8.86
N MET A 156 -17.85 16.72 -9.66
CA MET A 156 -18.87 17.08 -10.63
C MET A 156 -18.35 16.80 -12.03
N LEU A 157 -19.05 15.96 -12.75
CA LEU A 157 -18.83 15.67 -14.15
C LEU A 157 -19.91 16.37 -14.98
N ASP A 158 -19.52 17.44 -15.66
CA ASP A 158 -20.38 18.20 -16.55
C ASP A 158 -20.45 17.48 -17.90
N GLY A 159 -21.63 17.06 -18.31
CA GLY A 159 -21.83 16.30 -19.54
C GLY A 159 -23.18 15.61 -19.63
N LYS A 160 -23.47 15.11 -20.83
CA LYS A 160 -24.69 14.35 -21.13
C LYS A 160 -24.40 12.87 -21.18
N LEU A 161 -24.80 12.14 -20.15
CA LEU A 161 -24.46 10.73 -19.99
C LEU A 161 -25.72 9.88 -19.98
N SER A 162 -25.78 8.84 -20.80
CA SER A 162 -26.84 7.85 -20.68
C SER A 162 -26.63 6.96 -19.45
N LEU A 163 -27.68 6.28 -18.99
CA LEU A 163 -27.55 5.25 -17.94
C LEU A 163 -26.55 4.15 -18.33
N ASP A 164 -26.48 3.79 -19.61
CA ASP A 164 -25.49 2.86 -20.14
C ASP A 164 -24.07 3.40 -20.00
N ASP A 165 -23.85 4.68 -20.27
CA ASP A 165 -22.56 5.35 -20.08
C ASP A 165 -22.13 5.30 -18.60
N VAL A 166 -23.05 5.57 -17.67
CA VAL A 166 -22.80 5.47 -16.23
C VAL A 166 -22.49 4.02 -15.81
N SER A 167 -23.21 3.04 -16.34
CA SER A 167 -22.93 1.63 -16.07
C SER A 167 -21.53 1.22 -16.52
N LYS A 168 -21.05 1.75 -17.66
CA LYS A 168 -19.69 1.51 -18.16
C LYS A 168 -18.64 2.13 -17.25
N ILE A 169 -18.88 3.32 -16.70
CA ILE A 169 -17.98 3.94 -15.71
C ILE A 169 -17.88 3.06 -14.45
N ILE A 170 -19.02 2.62 -13.91
CA ILE A 170 -19.06 1.77 -12.72
C ILE A 170 -18.40 0.41 -13.00
N ASN A 171 -18.74 -0.24 -14.11
CA ASN A 171 -18.25 -1.58 -14.46
C ASN A 171 -16.79 -1.58 -14.98
N SER A 172 -16.28 -0.45 -15.49
CA SER A 172 -14.85 -0.33 -15.81
C SER A 172 -13.95 -0.44 -14.57
N SER A 173 -14.54 -0.30 -13.37
CA SER A 173 -13.88 -0.52 -12.08
C SER A 173 -13.95 -1.98 -11.61
N GLU A 174 -14.83 -2.80 -12.19
CA GLU A 174 -14.94 -4.23 -11.89
C GLU A 174 -14.48 -5.06 -13.08
N THR A 175 -13.27 -5.61 -13.07
CA THR A 175 -13.01 -6.80 -13.89
C THR A 175 -11.94 -7.76 -13.37
N LYS A 176 -12.37 -9.02 -13.42
CA LYS A 176 -11.61 -10.26 -13.47
C LYS A 176 -10.40 -10.19 -14.42
N LYS A 177 -9.28 -10.76 -13.97
CA LYS A 177 -8.16 -11.44 -14.69
C LYS A 177 -7.84 -10.99 -16.15
N ASN A 178 -6.76 -10.21 -16.28
CA ASN A 178 -5.63 -10.17 -17.26
C ASN A 178 -5.67 -10.97 -18.59
N PRO A 179 -4.94 -10.57 -19.68
CA PRO A 179 -3.58 -9.99 -19.64
C PRO A 179 -3.17 -8.87 -20.66
N ILE A 180 -2.22 -8.03 -20.20
CA ILE A 180 -1.07 -7.39 -20.90
C ILE A 180 -1.33 -6.61 -22.21
N THR A 181 -1.08 -5.29 -22.22
CA THR A 181 -0.15 -4.56 -23.14
C THR A 181 0.09 -3.14 -22.61
N ASN A 182 1.35 -2.70 -22.59
CA ASN A 182 1.79 -1.38 -22.10
C ASN A 182 1.73 -0.34 -23.22
N THR A 183 1.05 0.79 -22.97
CA THR A 183 1.41 2.06 -23.63
C THR A 183 1.29 3.22 -22.64
N ARG A 184 2.44 3.77 -22.27
CA ARG A 184 2.59 4.96 -21.44
C ARG A 184 2.29 6.21 -22.26
N ASN A 185 1.54 7.14 -21.68
CA ASN A 185 1.99 8.52 -21.52
C ASN A 185 1.04 9.27 -20.59
N THR A 186 1.57 9.80 -19.49
CA THR A 186 1.08 11.07 -18.97
C THR A 186 2.17 11.85 -18.26
N ILE A 187 2.37 13.03 -18.81
CA ILE A 187 3.13 14.17 -18.33
C ILE A 187 2.34 14.78 -17.17
N THR A 188 3.00 15.08 -16.06
CA THR A 188 2.67 16.26 -15.24
C THR A 188 3.93 16.84 -14.64
N SER A 189 4.23 18.07 -15.06
CA SER A 189 5.33 18.91 -14.61
C SER A 189 5.11 19.41 -13.18
N ASP A 190 6.06 19.04 -12.33
CA ASP A 190 6.67 19.69 -11.17
C ASP A 190 5.93 20.80 -10.40
N GLY A 191 5.95 20.64 -9.06
CA GLY A 191 6.00 21.81 -8.18
C GLY A 191 5.35 21.72 -6.80
N ASN A 192 5.40 20.60 -6.06
CA ASN A 192 5.57 20.57 -4.58
C ASN A 192 5.51 19.14 -4.01
N SER A 193 6.56 18.78 -3.26
CA SER A 193 6.74 17.62 -2.36
C SER A 193 6.01 16.30 -2.68
N SER A 194 6.48 15.58 -3.69
CA SER A 194 6.05 14.22 -4.07
C SER A 194 6.52 13.09 -3.11
N TYR A 195 7.20 13.41 -2.00
CA TYR A 195 7.79 12.40 -1.12
C TYR A 195 6.80 11.66 -0.19
N LEU A 196 5.51 12.03 -0.20
CA LEU A 196 4.52 11.52 0.76
C LEU A 196 3.38 10.68 0.15
N ASN A 197 3.14 10.76 -1.16
CA ASN A 197 1.96 10.15 -1.79
C ASN A 197 2.28 8.91 -2.65
N GLY A 198 2.97 7.92 -2.09
CA GLY A 198 3.38 6.69 -2.79
C GLY A 198 2.29 6.04 -3.68
N GLU A 199 2.73 5.33 -4.71
CA GLU A 199 1.91 4.71 -5.75
C GLU A 199 1.28 3.39 -5.26
N ALA A 200 -0.06 3.32 -5.27
CA ALA A 200 -0.77 2.06 -5.04
C ALA A 200 -0.57 1.10 -6.23
N ARG A 201 -0.26 -0.16 -5.94
CA ARG A 201 -0.05 -1.22 -6.93
C ARG A 201 -1.20 -2.20 -6.87
N ASN A 202 -1.88 -2.38 -7.99
CA ASN A 202 -2.88 -3.42 -8.11
C ASN A 202 -2.18 -4.76 -8.36
N VAL A 203 -2.25 -5.65 -7.38
CA VAL A 203 -1.67 -7.01 -7.44
C VAL A 203 -2.73 -8.03 -7.05
N GLY A 204 -2.58 -9.27 -7.51
CA GLY A 204 -3.45 -10.37 -7.09
C GLY A 204 -3.29 -10.70 -5.60
N GLU A 205 -4.09 -11.63 -5.10
CA GLU A 205 -3.91 -12.16 -3.74
C GLU A 205 -2.60 -12.95 -3.61
N PHE A 206 -1.98 -12.88 -2.43
CA PHE A 206 -0.72 -13.56 -2.14
C PHE A 206 -0.65 -13.97 -0.66
N SER A 207 0.04 -15.08 -0.40
CA SER A 207 0.44 -15.52 0.93
C SER A 207 1.95 -15.65 1.08
N GLY A 208 2.71 -15.50 -0.01
CA GLY A 208 4.17 -15.42 0.03
C GLY A 208 4.68 -14.01 -0.28
N LEU A 209 5.86 -13.67 0.24
CA LEU A 209 6.55 -12.41 0.01
C LEU A 209 8.01 -12.69 -0.37
N GLN A 210 8.42 -12.26 -1.56
CA GLN A 210 9.80 -12.31 -2.01
C GLN A 210 10.32 -10.90 -2.27
N VAL A 211 11.36 -10.49 -1.54
CA VAL A 211 11.94 -9.14 -1.62
C VAL A 211 13.42 -9.23 -1.98
N SER A 212 13.83 -8.52 -3.02
CA SER A 212 15.23 -8.51 -3.46
C SER A 212 15.67 -7.14 -3.99
N THR A 213 16.98 -7.02 -4.22
CA THR A 213 17.64 -5.85 -4.82
C THR A 213 17.47 -4.55 -4.01
N GLY A 214 17.77 -4.60 -2.71
CA GLY A 214 17.90 -3.39 -1.87
C GLY A 214 16.60 -2.66 -1.56
N VAL A 215 15.45 -3.33 -1.67
CA VAL A 215 14.14 -2.74 -1.37
C VAL A 215 13.87 -2.78 0.13
N ASN A 216 13.31 -1.70 0.69
CA ASN A 216 12.77 -1.70 2.05
C ASN A 216 11.27 -2.00 2.00
N VAL A 217 10.81 -2.97 2.77
CA VAL A 217 9.40 -3.38 2.84
C VAL A 217 8.91 -3.34 4.27
N ILE A 218 7.74 -2.76 4.47
CA ILE A 218 7.00 -2.82 5.73
C ILE A 218 5.78 -3.71 5.49
N PHE A 219 5.76 -4.87 6.14
CA PHE A 219 4.68 -5.83 6.02
C PHE A 219 3.77 -5.80 7.24
N LYS A 220 2.45 -5.78 7.02
CA LYS A 220 1.43 -5.90 8.04
C LYS A 220 0.43 -7.01 7.69
N GLN A 221 0.22 -7.97 8.58
CA GLN A 221 -0.82 -8.98 8.37
C GLN A 221 -2.20 -8.36 8.66
N GLU A 222 -2.94 -8.01 7.62
CA GLU A 222 -4.29 -7.43 7.72
C GLU A 222 -5.09 -7.54 6.41
N LYS A 223 -6.39 -7.23 6.47
CA LYS A 223 -7.27 -7.13 5.30
C LYS A 223 -7.50 -5.66 4.95
N PRO A 224 -7.60 -5.29 3.66
CA PRO A 224 -7.40 -6.13 2.46
C PRO A 224 -5.92 -6.31 2.11
N SER A 225 -5.63 -7.17 1.13
CA SER A 225 -4.31 -7.19 0.49
C SER A 225 -4.06 -5.86 -0.21
N SER A 226 -2.92 -5.22 0.05
CA SER A 226 -2.56 -3.92 -0.51
C SER A 226 -1.06 -3.80 -0.68
N VAL A 227 -0.64 -3.09 -1.72
CA VAL A 227 0.77 -2.78 -1.97
C VAL A 227 0.85 -1.30 -2.33
N LYS A 228 1.66 -0.53 -1.60
CA LYS A 228 1.92 0.89 -1.85
C LYS A 228 3.42 1.15 -1.91
N VAL A 229 3.90 1.65 -3.03
CA VAL A 229 5.31 1.94 -3.29
C VAL A 229 5.60 3.42 -3.07
N ILE A 230 6.49 3.73 -2.13
CA ILE A 230 6.97 5.08 -1.84
C ILE A 230 8.41 5.17 -2.33
N ALA A 231 8.64 5.91 -3.41
CA ALA A 231 9.97 6.14 -3.96
C ALA A 231 10.03 7.46 -4.72
N ASP A 232 11.21 7.81 -5.24
CA ASP A 232 11.38 8.95 -6.14
C ASP A 232 10.42 8.83 -7.34
N SER A 233 9.66 9.88 -7.64
CA SER A 233 8.57 9.86 -8.63
C SER A 233 9.02 9.42 -10.02
N ASP A 234 10.23 9.80 -10.43
CA ASP A 234 10.85 9.42 -11.71
C ASP A 234 11.33 7.96 -11.76
N LYS A 235 11.42 7.30 -10.60
CA LYS A 235 12.01 5.95 -10.44
C LYS A 235 11.02 4.88 -9.99
N LEU A 236 9.78 5.25 -9.69
CA LEU A 236 8.70 4.29 -9.35
C LEU A 236 8.61 3.13 -10.35
N GLN A 237 8.81 3.42 -11.63
CA GLN A 237 8.78 2.45 -12.73
C GLN A 237 9.83 1.32 -12.70
N TYR A 238 10.89 1.48 -11.91
CA TYR A 238 11.95 0.49 -11.75
C TYR A 238 11.66 -0.46 -10.58
N ILE A 239 10.68 -0.14 -9.74
CA ILE A 239 10.25 -1.00 -8.63
C ILE A 239 9.15 -1.92 -9.16
N ILE A 240 9.52 -3.18 -9.36
CA ILE A 240 8.59 -4.20 -9.85
C ILE A 240 7.84 -4.78 -8.65
N THR A 241 6.53 -4.86 -8.79
CA THR A 241 5.63 -5.54 -7.85
C THR A 241 4.73 -6.45 -8.67
N LYS A 242 4.86 -7.77 -8.50
CA LYS A 242 4.06 -8.75 -9.25
C LYS A 242 3.80 -9.98 -8.41
N VAL A 243 2.63 -10.58 -8.58
CA VAL A 243 2.31 -11.86 -7.93
C VAL A 243 2.49 -12.99 -8.92
N GLU A 244 3.32 -13.96 -8.57
CA GLU A 244 3.55 -15.18 -9.34
C GLU A 244 3.38 -16.38 -8.40
N ASN A 245 2.50 -17.32 -8.74
CA ASN A 245 2.21 -18.51 -7.92
C ASN A 245 1.84 -18.23 -6.46
N GLY A 246 1.11 -17.12 -6.21
CA GLY A 246 0.72 -16.72 -4.85
C GLY A 246 1.81 -16.03 -4.04
N VAL A 247 2.98 -15.75 -4.64
CA VAL A 247 4.09 -15.02 -4.03
C VAL A 247 4.19 -13.63 -4.63
N LEU A 248 4.10 -12.60 -3.79
CA LEU A 248 4.38 -11.21 -4.18
C LEU A 248 5.89 -11.00 -4.29
N LYS A 249 6.37 -10.77 -5.51
CA LYS A 249 7.76 -10.43 -5.81
C LYS A 249 7.93 -8.92 -5.88
N ILE A 250 8.85 -8.40 -5.08
CA ILE A 250 9.21 -6.99 -4.99
C ILE A 250 10.72 -6.86 -5.23
N TYR A 251 11.10 -6.16 -6.30
CA TYR A 251 12.51 -5.98 -6.64
C TYR A 251 12.73 -4.77 -7.53
N ILE A 252 13.98 -4.32 -7.60
CA ILE A 252 14.40 -3.26 -8.53
C ILE A 252 14.85 -3.91 -9.84
N ASP A 253 14.22 -3.51 -10.95
CA ASP A 253 14.67 -3.78 -12.30
C ASP A 253 15.27 -2.49 -12.88
N ASN A 254 16.57 -2.50 -13.15
CA ASN A 254 17.26 -1.32 -13.66
C ASN A 254 16.94 -1.02 -15.13
N LYS A 255 16.30 -1.94 -15.87
CA LYS A 255 15.96 -1.80 -17.31
C LYS A 255 17.14 -1.30 -18.16
N GLY A 256 18.36 -1.70 -17.81
CA GLY A 256 19.60 -1.30 -18.49
C GLY A 256 20.18 0.06 -18.06
N VAL A 257 19.55 0.78 -17.14
CA VAL A 257 20.07 2.05 -16.61
C VAL A 257 21.25 1.80 -15.67
N ARG A 258 22.41 2.36 -16.00
CA ARG A 258 23.61 2.31 -15.16
C ARG A 258 23.48 3.25 -13.97
N ASN A 259 24.01 2.84 -12.82
CA ASN A 259 24.04 3.64 -11.58
C ASN A 259 22.68 4.12 -11.08
N LEU A 260 21.62 3.32 -11.28
CA LEU A 260 20.31 3.62 -10.71
C LEU A 260 20.40 3.65 -9.17
N ARG A 261 20.17 4.81 -8.59
CA ARG A 261 20.17 5.04 -7.14
C ARG A 261 18.85 5.67 -6.73
N PHE A 262 18.30 5.19 -5.63
CA PHE A 262 17.11 5.73 -5.00
C PHE A 262 17.52 6.57 -3.81
N LYS A 263 16.94 7.76 -3.65
CA LYS A 263 17.09 8.51 -2.40
C LYS A 263 16.23 7.87 -1.31
N ASN A 264 14.98 7.56 -1.67
CA ASN A 264 14.04 6.85 -0.82
C ASN A 264 13.44 5.68 -1.58
N ILE A 265 13.34 4.53 -0.93
CA ILE A 265 12.59 3.38 -1.41
C ILE A 265 11.97 2.68 -0.21
N SER A 266 10.64 2.59 -0.20
CA SER A 266 9.86 1.87 0.80
C SER A 266 8.60 1.30 0.15
N VAL A 267 8.24 0.06 0.46
CA VAL A 267 7.01 -0.56 -0.01
C VAL A 267 6.21 -1.03 1.19
N ASN A 268 5.02 -0.47 1.37
CA ASN A 268 4.08 -0.92 2.38
C ASN A 268 3.23 -2.04 1.79
N VAL A 269 3.17 -3.17 2.47
CA VAL A 269 2.47 -4.37 2.03
C VAL A 269 1.53 -4.85 3.13
N SER A 270 0.28 -5.13 2.78
CA SER A 270 -0.65 -5.86 3.64
C SER A 270 -1.18 -7.10 2.96
N SER A 271 -1.44 -8.15 3.76
CA SER A 271 -2.17 -9.35 3.32
C SER A 271 -2.77 -10.08 4.53
N PRO A 272 -3.95 -10.72 4.41
CA PRO A 272 -4.51 -11.51 5.50
C PRO A 272 -3.69 -12.75 5.86
N ARG A 273 -2.83 -13.22 4.94
CA ARG A 273 -2.05 -14.45 5.07
C ARG A 273 -0.61 -14.19 4.70
N MET A 274 0.31 -14.82 5.41
CA MET A 274 1.74 -14.74 5.12
C MET A 274 2.47 -15.98 5.63
N ASP A 275 2.59 -17.02 4.80
CA ASP A 275 3.19 -18.31 5.15
C ASP A 275 4.61 -18.53 4.58
N ASP A 276 5.08 -17.65 3.69
CA ASP A 276 6.42 -17.71 3.10
C ASP A 276 7.04 -16.31 2.97
N ILE A 277 8.24 -16.09 3.53
CA ILE A 277 9.00 -14.85 3.40
C ILE A 277 10.42 -15.17 2.92
N ASP A 278 10.77 -14.72 1.72
CA ASP A 278 12.11 -14.77 1.14
C ASP A 278 12.66 -13.35 1.00
N VAL A 279 13.78 -13.05 1.67
CA VAL A 279 14.45 -11.76 1.63
C VAL A 279 15.90 -11.91 1.22
N SER A 280 16.30 -11.23 0.16
CA SER A 280 17.66 -11.33 -0.36
C SER A 280 18.24 -10.02 -0.87
N SER A 281 19.51 -10.07 -1.24
CA SER A 281 20.22 -9.03 -2.00
C SER A 281 20.16 -7.64 -1.34
N GLY A 282 20.54 -7.58 -0.06
CA GLY A 282 20.61 -6.33 0.71
C GLY A 282 19.26 -5.67 1.02
N SER A 283 18.15 -6.38 0.82
CA SER A 283 16.80 -5.87 1.11
C SER A 283 16.50 -5.87 2.60
N ASN A 284 15.56 -5.03 3.03
CA ASN A 284 15.12 -4.93 4.42
C ASN A 284 13.63 -5.19 4.51
N VAL A 285 13.21 -6.11 5.36
CA VAL A 285 11.80 -6.38 5.63
C VAL A 285 11.51 -6.21 7.12
N THR A 286 10.51 -5.40 7.43
CA THR A 286 10.01 -5.19 8.78
C THR A 286 8.57 -5.63 8.85
N VAL A 287 8.29 -6.62 9.69
CA VAL A 287 6.94 -7.07 10.02
C VAL A 287 6.46 -6.28 11.23
N VAL A 288 5.42 -5.44 11.07
CA VAL A 288 4.98 -4.49 12.10
C VAL A 288 4.06 -5.10 13.16
N ASN A 289 3.32 -6.16 12.83
CA ASN A 289 2.46 -6.89 13.77
C ASN A 289 2.75 -8.39 13.72
N SER A 290 2.44 -9.12 14.79
CA SER A 290 2.72 -10.56 14.81
C SER A 290 1.98 -11.30 13.70
N ILE A 291 2.72 -12.07 12.90
CA ILE A 291 2.15 -12.96 11.88
C ILE A 291 1.62 -14.21 12.55
N HIS A 292 0.36 -14.56 12.26
CA HIS A 292 -0.29 -15.77 12.74
C HIS A 292 -0.54 -16.71 11.57
N GLU A 293 0.07 -17.89 11.62
CA GLU A 293 -0.08 -18.91 10.58
C GLU A 293 -0.03 -20.33 11.16
N LYS A 294 -0.42 -21.31 10.35
CA LYS A 294 -0.28 -22.72 10.73
C LYS A 294 1.17 -23.19 10.60
N ASN A 295 1.77 -22.92 9.45
CA ASN A 295 3.16 -23.20 9.14
C ASN A 295 3.78 -21.94 8.54
N MET A 296 5.10 -21.80 8.70
CA MET A 296 5.83 -20.64 8.21
C MET A 296 7.17 -21.06 7.62
N LYS A 297 7.55 -20.46 6.49
CA LYS A 297 8.89 -20.54 5.93
C LYS A 297 9.51 -19.14 5.86
N ILE A 298 10.74 -19.00 6.34
CA ILE A 298 11.49 -17.76 6.34
C ILE A 298 12.89 -18.03 5.82
N ASP A 299 13.25 -17.43 4.69
CA ASP A 299 14.58 -17.48 4.10
C ASP A 299 15.16 -16.07 4.00
N VAL A 300 16.33 -15.84 4.61
CA VAL A 300 17.02 -14.54 4.56
C VAL A 300 18.45 -14.75 4.07
N SER A 301 18.86 -14.11 2.97
CA SER A 301 20.18 -14.33 2.38
C SER A 301 20.84 -13.07 1.83
N SER A 302 22.12 -13.20 1.48
CA SER A 302 22.85 -12.20 0.68
C SER A 302 22.80 -10.78 1.27
N GLY A 303 23.16 -10.66 2.56
CA GLY A 303 23.21 -9.38 3.28
C GLY A 303 21.85 -8.74 3.57
N ALA A 304 20.74 -9.44 3.35
CA ALA A 304 19.41 -8.94 3.67
C ALA A 304 19.13 -8.92 5.18
N ASN A 305 18.13 -8.12 5.57
CA ASN A 305 17.70 -7.98 6.96
C ASN A 305 16.19 -8.26 7.08
N LEU A 306 15.81 -9.09 8.05
CA LEU A 306 14.41 -9.32 8.43
C LEU A 306 14.24 -9.05 9.93
N THR A 307 13.19 -8.30 10.29
CA THR A 307 12.74 -8.13 11.67
C THR A 307 11.25 -8.40 11.79
N GLY A 308 10.82 -9.20 12.77
CA GLY A 308 9.39 -9.50 12.95
C GLY A 308 9.05 -10.45 14.10
N ASP A 309 7.75 -10.56 14.39
CA ASP A 309 7.22 -11.52 15.36
C ASP A 309 6.30 -12.53 14.68
N PHE A 310 6.46 -13.82 15.01
CA PHE A 310 5.80 -14.94 14.35
C PHE A 310 5.17 -15.88 15.39
N LYS A 311 3.87 -16.11 15.27
CA LYS A 311 3.06 -16.99 16.13
C LYS A 311 2.49 -18.11 15.27
N ILE A 312 3.21 -19.24 15.26
CA ILE A 312 3.01 -20.32 14.32
C ILE A 312 2.41 -21.52 15.06
N ALA A 313 1.26 -22.01 14.60
CA ALA A 313 0.53 -23.04 15.35
C ALA A 313 1.24 -24.41 15.35
N ASN A 314 1.97 -24.74 14.28
CA ASN A 314 2.61 -26.04 14.10
C ASN A 314 4.13 -25.94 13.96
N ALA A 315 4.61 -25.59 12.76
CA ALA A 315 6.03 -25.64 12.43
C ALA A 315 6.53 -24.39 11.71
N ALA A 316 7.70 -23.91 12.09
CA ALA A 316 8.42 -22.83 11.42
C ALA A 316 9.77 -23.33 10.89
N ASP A 317 10.07 -23.08 9.61
CA ASP A 317 11.38 -23.32 9.01
C ASP A 317 12.07 -21.97 8.73
N ILE A 318 13.25 -21.77 9.32
CA ILE A 318 13.93 -20.48 9.35
C ILE A 318 15.38 -20.67 8.88
N SER A 319 15.75 -20.06 7.76
CA SER A 319 17.12 -20.11 7.24
C SER A 319 17.72 -18.72 7.09
N ALA A 320 18.99 -18.57 7.49
CA ALA A 320 19.79 -17.38 7.22
C ALA A 320 21.16 -17.73 6.65
N SER A 321 21.55 -17.09 5.54
CA SER A 321 22.85 -17.34 4.89
C SER A 321 23.52 -16.10 4.31
N SER A 322 24.79 -16.22 3.95
CA SER A 322 25.55 -15.23 3.17
C SER A 322 25.48 -13.81 3.77
N GLY A 323 25.82 -13.68 5.05
CA GLY A 323 25.87 -12.39 5.77
C GLY A 323 24.51 -11.76 6.08
N ALA A 324 23.39 -12.48 5.91
CA ALA A 324 22.06 -12.01 6.29
C ALA A 324 21.91 -11.81 7.81
N ASN A 325 21.04 -10.87 8.20
CA ASN A 325 20.67 -10.65 9.60
C ASN A 325 19.17 -10.91 9.83
N LEU A 326 18.87 -11.75 10.81
CA LEU A 326 17.50 -12.03 11.23
C LEU A 326 17.32 -11.67 12.70
N ARG A 327 16.31 -10.86 13.02
CA ARG A 327 15.84 -10.64 14.40
C ARG A 327 14.38 -11.01 14.50
N ALA A 328 14.05 -12.08 15.21
CA ALA A 328 12.67 -12.54 15.27
C ALA A 328 12.22 -13.03 16.64
N GLY A 329 11.01 -12.65 17.05
CA GLY A 329 10.27 -13.35 18.08
C GLY A 329 9.49 -14.51 17.44
N VAL A 330 9.65 -15.73 17.94
CA VAL A 330 9.01 -16.92 17.38
C VAL A 330 8.33 -17.71 18.49
N THR A 331 7.04 -17.98 18.32
CA THR A 331 6.30 -18.97 19.10
C THR A 331 5.81 -20.06 18.18
N ALA A 332 6.25 -21.31 18.38
CA ALA A 332 5.85 -22.44 17.55
C ALA A 332 5.83 -23.77 18.33
N GLY A 333 5.21 -24.81 17.78
CA GLY A 333 5.39 -26.17 18.30
C GLY A 333 6.80 -26.67 18.00
N ASN A 334 7.16 -26.70 16.72
CA ASN A 334 8.46 -27.16 16.23
C ASN A 334 9.15 -26.07 15.40
N ILE A 335 10.47 -25.92 15.54
CA ILE A 335 11.26 -24.97 14.74
C ILE A 335 12.44 -25.67 14.07
N GLY A 336 12.57 -25.56 12.75
CA GLY A 336 13.79 -25.84 12.01
C GLY A 336 14.59 -24.56 11.80
N ILE A 337 15.89 -24.57 12.13
CA ILE A 337 16.76 -23.40 11.98
C ILE A 337 18.03 -23.80 11.22
N LYS A 338 18.36 -23.06 10.17
CA LYS A 338 19.64 -23.21 9.43
C LYS A 338 20.38 -21.89 9.37
N SER A 339 21.63 -21.87 9.81
CA SER A 339 22.49 -20.68 9.77
C SER A 339 23.82 -21.00 9.11
N SER A 340 24.21 -20.26 8.07
CA SER A 340 25.49 -20.50 7.37
C SER A 340 26.12 -19.24 6.79
N SER A 341 27.38 -19.36 6.36
CA SER A 341 28.11 -18.34 5.59
C SER A 341 28.07 -16.94 6.23
N GLY A 342 28.43 -16.87 7.51
CA GLY A 342 28.54 -15.62 8.27
C GLY A 342 27.23 -14.90 8.54
N SER A 343 26.07 -15.56 8.42
CA SER A 343 24.79 -14.97 8.82
C SER A 343 24.69 -14.79 10.34
N ASN A 344 23.80 -13.88 10.77
CA ASN A 344 23.59 -13.53 12.16
C ASN A 344 22.10 -13.57 12.50
N MET A 345 21.70 -14.51 13.35
CA MET A 345 20.32 -14.66 13.82
C MET A 345 20.21 -14.33 15.31
N SER A 346 19.18 -13.58 15.67
CA SER A 346 18.78 -13.30 17.05
C SER A 346 17.32 -13.70 17.22
N LEU A 347 17.06 -14.77 17.98
CA LEU A 347 15.75 -15.35 18.13
C LEU A 347 15.29 -15.30 19.60
N SER A 348 14.01 -15.01 19.81
CA SER A 348 13.37 -15.02 21.13
C SER A 348 12.00 -15.70 21.09
N GLY A 349 11.41 -15.98 22.25
CA GLY A 349 10.05 -16.54 22.35
C GLY A 349 10.02 -17.93 22.97
N LYS A 350 9.21 -18.85 22.43
CA LYS A 350 9.04 -20.21 22.97
C LYS A 350 8.74 -21.23 21.87
N ALA A 351 9.38 -22.38 21.94
CA ALA A 351 8.92 -23.57 21.22
C ALA A 351 9.04 -24.84 22.06
N ASP A 352 8.33 -25.89 21.66
CA ASP A 352 8.46 -27.19 22.32
C ASP A 352 9.75 -27.88 21.87
N SER A 353 9.91 -28.05 20.55
CA SER A 353 11.10 -28.65 19.97
C SER A 353 11.77 -27.77 18.93
N ALA A 354 13.10 -27.91 18.77
CA ALA A 354 13.82 -27.32 17.67
C ALA A 354 14.92 -28.24 17.11
N THR A 355 15.20 -28.10 15.82
CA THR A 355 16.41 -28.63 15.15
C THR A 355 17.21 -27.46 14.61
N ILE A 356 18.49 -27.34 15.00
CA ILE A 356 19.35 -26.19 14.63
C ILE A 356 20.65 -26.67 14.00
N ASP A 357 20.85 -26.34 12.73
CA ASP A 357 22.10 -26.55 12.00
C ASP A 357 22.82 -25.21 11.80
N ILE A 358 24.07 -25.12 12.28
CA ILE A 358 24.89 -23.93 12.15
C ILE A 358 26.29 -24.24 11.61
N SER A 359 26.71 -23.52 10.59
CA SER A 359 28.01 -23.74 9.95
C SER A 359 28.65 -22.47 9.40
N SER A 360 29.88 -22.62 8.87
CA SER A 360 30.60 -21.62 8.08
C SER A 360 30.63 -20.22 8.71
N GLY A 361 31.04 -20.16 9.98
CA GLY A 361 31.21 -18.90 10.73
C GLY A 361 29.92 -18.16 11.07
N ALA A 362 28.75 -18.75 10.87
CA ALA A 362 27.49 -18.12 11.23
C ALA A 362 27.30 -18.01 12.75
N LEU A 363 26.46 -17.07 13.17
CA LEU A 363 26.13 -16.78 14.57
C LEU A 363 24.61 -16.90 14.76
N CYS A 364 24.19 -17.67 15.76
CA CYS A 364 22.79 -17.76 16.17
C CYS A 364 22.68 -17.56 17.68
N LYS A 365 22.08 -16.44 18.09
CA LYS A 365 21.75 -16.10 19.48
C LYS A 365 20.26 -16.37 19.71
N ALA A 366 19.96 -17.49 20.33
CA ALA A 366 18.62 -17.95 20.64
C ALA A 366 18.46 -18.24 22.15
N ASP A 367 19.23 -17.57 23.02
CA ASP A 367 19.09 -17.70 24.47
C ASP A 367 17.84 -17.02 25.04
N GLY A 368 17.19 -16.15 24.24
CA GLY A 368 15.85 -15.64 24.52
C GLY A 368 14.72 -16.55 24.02
N LEU A 369 15.03 -17.62 23.29
CA LEU A 369 14.07 -18.60 22.79
C LEU A 369 14.06 -19.82 23.73
N LYS A 370 12.97 -19.97 24.48
CA LYS A 370 12.82 -21.07 25.45
C LYS A 370 12.40 -22.35 24.73
N LEU A 371 13.21 -23.41 24.85
CA LEU A 371 12.99 -24.71 24.22
C LEU A 371 12.88 -25.82 25.28
N ASN A 372 11.99 -26.79 25.07
CA ASN A 372 11.98 -28.00 25.90
C ASN A 372 12.96 -29.04 25.34
N TYR A 373 12.96 -29.25 24.03
CA TYR A 373 13.80 -30.23 23.34
C TYR A 373 14.60 -29.56 22.21
N LEU A 374 15.91 -29.82 22.15
CA LEU A 374 16.76 -29.31 21.08
C LEU A 374 17.68 -30.41 20.54
N GLU A 375 17.66 -30.60 19.22
CA GLU A 375 18.73 -31.27 18.48
C GLU A 375 19.53 -30.23 17.70
N THR A 376 20.87 -30.23 17.81
CA THR A 376 21.69 -29.25 17.12
C THR A 376 23.02 -29.80 16.62
N GLU A 377 23.45 -29.29 15.47
CA GLU A 377 24.76 -29.52 14.88
C GLU A 377 25.47 -28.19 14.61
N ALA A 378 26.66 -28.01 15.20
CA ALA A 378 27.52 -26.85 14.99
C ALA A 378 28.87 -27.26 14.37
N THR A 379 29.13 -26.82 13.15
CA THR A 379 30.36 -27.15 12.41
C THR A 379 31.04 -25.91 11.83
N SER A 380 32.26 -26.06 11.32
CA SER A 380 32.96 -25.03 10.51
C SER A 380 32.92 -23.61 11.11
N GLY A 381 33.21 -23.51 12.41
CA GLY A 381 33.22 -22.22 13.14
C GLY A 381 31.85 -21.63 13.48
N GLY A 382 30.76 -22.38 13.32
CA GLY A 382 29.41 -21.95 13.69
C GLY A 382 29.26 -21.70 15.20
N ASN A 383 28.57 -20.63 15.58
CA ASN A 383 28.41 -20.20 16.98
C ASN A 383 26.93 -20.14 17.39
N LEU A 384 26.51 -21.05 18.25
CA LEU A 384 25.15 -21.12 18.77
C LEU A 384 25.13 -20.76 20.26
N THR A 385 24.18 -19.91 20.65
CA THR A 385 23.82 -19.68 22.06
C THR A 385 22.32 -19.98 22.22
N ILE A 386 21.92 -20.84 23.15
CA ILE A 386 20.53 -21.34 23.30
C ILE A 386 20.09 -21.42 24.77
N SER A 387 18.78 -21.57 25.00
CA SER A 387 18.19 -21.87 26.32
C SER A 387 17.27 -23.08 26.23
N VAL A 388 17.60 -24.14 26.96
CA VAL A 388 16.88 -25.44 26.90
C VAL A 388 16.63 -25.96 28.32
N SER A 389 15.42 -26.43 28.59
CA SER A 389 15.03 -26.95 29.92
C SER A 389 14.91 -28.46 30.01
N GLY A 390 14.56 -29.16 28.91
CA GLY A 390 14.28 -30.59 28.92
C GLY A 390 15.46 -31.44 28.44
N LYS A 391 15.62 -31.61 27.13
CA LYS A 391 16.69 -32.43 26.54
C LYS A 391 17.48 -31.66 25.48
N LEU A 392 18.80 -31.78 25.53
CA LEU A 392 19.74 -31.19 24.57
C LEU A 392 20.58 -32.30 23.93
N LYS A 393 20.30 -32.61 22.67
CA LYS A 393 21.15 -33.45 21.81
C LYS A 393 22.05 -32.56 20.96
N VAL A 394 23.36 -32.70 21.11
CA VAL A 394 24.32 -31.75 20.51
C VAL A 394 25.48 -32.47 19.81
N LYS A 395 25.75 -32.02 18.58
CA LYS A 395 26.96 -32.35 17.83
C LYS A 395 27.77 -31.08 17.60
N ALA A 396 29.06 -31.10 17.91
CA ALA A 396 29.95 -29.99 17.57
C ALA A 396 31.32 -30.48 17.10
N SER A 397 31.79 -29.94 15.97
CA SER A 397 33.08 -30.29 15.35
C SER A 397 33.62 -29.12 14.52
N SER A 398 34.84 -29.23 14.01
CA SER A 398 35.44 -28.26 13.06
C SER A 398 35.34 -26.79 13.54
N GLY A 399 35.64 -26.53 14.81
CA GLY A 399 35.56 -25.20 15.42
C GLY A 399 34.15 -24.74 15.82
N GLY A 400 33.12 -25.57 15.67
CA GLY A 400 31.75 -25.25 16.08
C GLY A 400 31.60 -25.10 17.59
N SER A 401 30.84 -24.10 18.03
CA SER A 401 30.62 -23.78 19.44
C SER A 401 29.13 -23.70 19.77
N VAL A 402 28.71 -24.46 20.79
CA VAL A 402 27.38 -24.41 21.38
C VAL A 402 27.49 -23.94 22.83
N ARG A 403 26.81 -22.84 23.16
CA ARG A 403 26.66 -22.31 24.51
C ARG A 403 25.21 -22.43 24.94
N TYR A 404 24.96 -22.91 26.15
CA TYR A 404 23.60 -23.18 26.61
C TYR A 404 23.31 -22.63 28.00
N LYS A 405 22.06 -22.24 28.22
CA LYS A 405 21.43 -21.93 29.50
C LYS A 405 20.39 -22.98 29.87
N GLY A 406 20.17 -23.19 31.15
CA GLY A 406 19.23 -24.15 31.72
C GLY A 406 19.89 -25.47 32.17
N GLN A 407 19.06 -26.37 32.68
CA GLN A 407 19.49 -27.67 33.23
C GLN A 407 18.90 -28.85 32.44
N PRO A 408 19.19 -29.01 31.14
CA PRO A 408 18.65 -30.12 30.35
C PRO A 408 19.39 -31.44 30.62
N GLU A 409 18.75 -32.57 30.29
CA GLU A 409 19.42 -33.84 30.02
C GLU A 409 20.26 -33.71 28.74
N ILE A 410 21.56 -33.98 28.82
CA ILE A 410 22.50 -33.75 27.72
C ILE A 410 22.94 -35.07 27.08
N ASP A 411 22.74 -35.16 25.76
CA ASP A 411 23.33 -36.18 24.88
C ASP A 411 24.31 -35.49 23.91
N ALA A 412 25.61 -35.66 24.12
CA ALA A 412 26.63 -34.85 23.46
C ALA A 412 27.65 -35.70 22.69
N ASN A 413 27.90 -35.31 21.43
CA ASN A 413 28.97 -35.80 20.59
C ASN A 413 29.87 -34.64 20.14
N ILE A 414 30.94 -34.38 20.89
CA ILE A 414 31.81 -33.22 20.70
C ILE A 414 33.20 -33.68 20.24
N SER A 415 33.58 -33.31 19.02
CA SER A 415 34.90 -33.59 18.46
C SER A 415 35.90 -32.51 18.91
N LYS A 416 36.52 -32.73 20.08
CA LYS A 416 37.52 -31.81 20.64
C LYS A 416 38.77 -31.68 19.76
N THR A 417 39.18 -32.75 19.07
CA THR A 417 40.34 -32.75 18.17
C THR A 417 40.15 -31.86 16.95
N SER A 418 38.90 -31.66 16.50
CA SER A 418 38.56 -30.72 15.44
C SER A 418 38.12 -29.35 15.97
N GLY A 419 38.26 -29.08 17.27
CA GLY A 419 37.94 -27.77 17.86
C GLY A 419 36.47 -27.56 18.24
N GLY A 420 35.65 -28.61 18.31
CA GLY A 420 34.27 -28.51 18.80
C GLY A 420 34.18 -28.10 20.28
N LEU A 421 33.19 -27.26 20.63
CA LEU A 421 32.99 -26.73 21.98
C LEU A 421 31.51 -26.82 22.40
N LEU A 422 31.30 -27.33 23.62
CA LEU A 422 30.04 -27.24 24.36
C LEU A 422 30.30 -26.58 25.72
N LYS A 423 29.56 -25.53 26.07
CA LYS A 423 29.77 -24.79 27.33
C LYS A 423 28.45 -24.29 27.95
N SER A 424 28.26 -24.54 29.24
CA SER A 424 27.21 -23.88 30.03
C SER A 424 27.56 -22.41 30.29
N ILE A 425 26.55 -21.53 30.24
CA ILE A 425 26.69 -20.08 30.46
C ILE A 425 25.68 -19.52 31.48
N ASP A 426 25.11 -20.38 32.32
CA ASP A 426 24.34 -19.98 33.49
C ASP A 426 25.20 -19.36 34.60
#